data_AF-A0A1Q7IDK5-F1
#
_entry.id   AF-A0A1Q7IDK5-F1
#
_cell.length_a   1.000
_cell.length_b   1.000
_cell.length_c   1.000
_cell.angle_alpha   90.00
_cell.angle_beta   90.00
_cell.angle_gamma   90.00
#
_symmetry.space_group_name_H-M   'P 1'
#
loop_
_entity.id
_entity.type
_entity.pdbx_description
1 polymer ?
#
loop_
_entity_poly.entity_id
_entity_poly.type
_entity_poly.pdbx_seq_one_letter_code
_entity_poly.pdbx_strand_id
1 'polypeptide(L)'
;MRTPNITLIHETVSFCFDQVLSTLGERTKRIIYDFLDRRGIGKEDLSSRFEDVEGVLVELYGQGGRSVMIGTLAKLCEEYSIPLNLGYSDSLGNRMAQLTENILMQKLIPKHFRRDVDTRAIEDKTGSYAGWSD
;
A
#
# COMPACT_ATOMS: atom_id res chain seq x y z
N MET A 1 5.62 21.02 2.24
CA MET A 1 5.58 20.29 0.95
C MET A 1 6.10 18.88 1.20
N ARG A 2 5.29 17.83 1.00
CA ARG A 2 5.80 16.45 1.01
C ARG A 2 6.58 16.23 -0.29
N THR A 3 7.79 15.66 -0.19
CA THR A 3 8.57 15.24 -1.36
C THR A 3 7.73 14.26 -2.17
N PRO A 4 7.67 14.34 -3.52
CA PRO A 4 6.79 13.51 -4.35
C PRO A 4 6.90 12.00 -4.06
N ASN A 5 8.10 11.52 -3.69
CA ASN A 5 8.31 10.13 -3.29
C ASN A 5 7.62 9.73 -1.97
N ILE A 6 7.49 10.63 -1.00
CA ILE A 6 6.83 10.33 0.28
C ILE A 6 5.34 10.10 0.03
N THR A 7 4.69 10.99 -0.72
CA THR A 7 3.27 10.85 -1.06
C THR A 7 3.01 9.52 -1.78
N LEU A 8 3.86 9.15 -2.73
CA LEU A 8 3.81 7.87 -3.43
C LEU A 8 3.89 6.66 -2.48
N ILE A 9 4.73 6.74 -1.43
CA ILE A 9 4.82 5.68 -0.41
C ILE A 9 3.51 5.58 0.38
N HIS A 10 2.94 6.72 0.82
CA HIS A 10 1.65 6.72 1.52
C HIS A 10 0.55 6.08 0.66
N GLU A 11 0.41 6.51 -0.59
CA GLU A 11 -0.58 5.98 -1.53
C GLU A 11 -0.38 4.48 -1.79
N THR A 12 0.87 4.04 -1.97
CA THR A 12 1.18 2.62 -2.20
C THR A 12 0.85 1.78 -0.97
N VAL A 13 1.12 2.27 0.24
CA VAL A 13 0.77 1.57 1.48
C VAL A 13 -0.75 1.43 1.59
N SER A 14 -1.50 2.51 1.35
CA SER A 14 -2.96 2.47 1.35
C SER A 14 -3.49 1.48 0.31
N PHE A 15 -2.91 1.47 -0.89
CA PHE A 15 -3.26 0.53 -1.96
C PHE A 15 -2.99 -0.92 -1.55
N CYS A 16 -1.80 -1.23 -1.02
CA CYS A 16 -1.45 -2.57 -0.58
C CYS A 16 -2.35 -3.04 0.55
N PHE A 17 -2.62 -2.18 1.53
CA PHE A 17 -3.53 -2.47 2.65
C PHE A 17 -4.94 -2.78 2.14
N ASP A 18 -5.47 -1.95 1.23
CA ASP A 18 -6.78 -2.14 0.62
C ASP A 18 -6.88 -3.48 -0.11
N GLN A 19 -5.83 -3.87 -0.85
CA GLN A 19 -5.78 -5.16 -1.52
C GLN A 19 -5.79 -6.33 -0.53
N VAL A 20 -5.05 -6.26 0.57
CA VAL A 20 -5.08 -7.30 1.62
C VAL A 20 -6.48 -7.41 2.21
N LEU A 21 -7.10 -6.29 2.57
CA LEU A 21 -8.44 -6.31 3.14
C LEU A 21 -9.49 -6.86 2.17
N SER A 22 -9.32 -6.60 0.88
CA SER A 22 -10.23 -7.09 -0.16
C SER A 22 -10.22 -8.62 -0.26
N THR A 23 -9.12 -9.30 0.08
CA THR A 23 -9.08 -10.78 0.12
C THR A 23 -9.85 -11.36 1.31
N LEU A 24 -10.07 -10.57 2.36
CA LEU A 24 -10.89 -10.93 3.53
C LEU A 24 -12.38 -10.64 3.34
N GLY A 25 -12.74 -10.02 2.20
CA GLY A 25 -14.11 -9.66 1.82
C GLY A 25 -14.51 -8.23 2.20
N GLU A 26 -15.37 -7.65 1.36
CA GLU A 26 -15.82 -6.25 1.44
C GLU A 26 -16.49 -5.85 2.77
N ARG A 27 -17.10 -6.81 3.47
CA ARG A 27 -17.66 -6.55 4.80
C ARG A 27 -16.57 -6.32 5.84
N THR A 28 -15.58 -7.21 5.89
CA THR A 28 -14.44 -7.14 6.82
C THR A 28 -13.63 -5.88 6.57
N LYS A 29 -13.38 -5.58 5.29
CA LYS A 29 -12.72 -4.35 4.83
C LYS A 29 -13.39 -3.08 5.35
N ARG A 30 -14.71 -2.95 5.18
CA ARG A 30 -15.47 -1.79 5.68
C ARG A 30 -15.39 -1.67 7.20
N ILE A 31 -15.56 -2.78 7.92
CA ILE A 31 -15.47 -2.78 9.40
C ILE A 31 -14.09 -2.28 9.85
N ILE A 32 -13.01 -2.78 9.24
CA ILE A 32 -11.65 -2.36 9.58
C ILE A 32 -11.45 -0.87 9.35
N TYR A 33 -11.87 -0.35 8.19
CA TYR A 33 -11.76 1.09 7.92
C TYR A 33 -12.60 1.94 8.88
N ASP A 34 -13.82 1.53 9.20
CA ASP A 34 -14.64 2.23 10.20
C ASP A 34 -13.98 2.26 11.59
N PHE A 35 -13.31 1.19 12.00
CA PHE A 35 -12.59 1.15 13.28
C PHE A 35 -11.34 2.03 13.27
N LEU A 36 -10.59 2.06 12.17
CA LEU A 36 -9.44 2.95 12.02
C LEU A 36 -9.88 4.42 12.03
N ASP A 37 -10.96 4.75 11.33
CA ASP A 37 -11.52 6.10 11.28
C ASP A 37 -11.99 6.58 12.66
N ARG A 38 -12.66 5.71 13.44
CA ARG A 38 -13.02 6.01 14.85
C ARG A 38 -11.83 6.25 15.77
N ARG A 39 -10.64 5.77 15.39
CA ARG A 39 -9.37 6.02 16.10
C ARG A 39 -8.59 7.21 15.50
N GLY A 40 -9.20 7.93 14.56
CA GLY A 40 -8.59 9.06 13.85
C GLY A 40 -7.43 8.65 12.96
N ILE A 41 -7.48 7.45 12.36
CA ILE A 41 -6.47 6.95 11.43
C ILE A 41 -7.09 6.94 10.03
N GLY A 42 -6.75 7.95 9.23
CA GLY A 42 -7.13 8.01 7.82
C GLY A 42 -6.34 7.02 6.97
N LYS A 43 -6.76 6.84 5.71
CA LYS A 43 -6.06 5.95 4.76
C LYS A 43 -4.64 6.45 4.46
N GLU A 44 -4.48 7.76 4.43
CA GLU A 44 -3.23 8.48 4.22
C GLU A 44 -2.25 8.35 5.40
N ASP A 45 -2.76 8.08 6.60
CA ASP A 45 -1.97 7.99 7.82
C ASP A 45 -1.39 6.59 8.04
N LEU A 46 -1.86 5.59 7.30
CA LEU A 46 -1.55 4.18 7.51
C LEU A 46 -0.04 3.90 7.60
N SER A 47 0.76 4.52 6.72
CA SER A 47 2.21 4.31 6.72
C SER A 47 2.92 5.00 7.90
N SER A 48 2.50 6.22 8.25
CA SER A 48 3.10 6.99 9.36
C SER A 48 2.67 6.50 10.74
N ARG A 49 1.50 5.83 10.82
CA ARG A 49 0.91 5.30 12.04
C ARG A 49 0.87 3.77 12.04
N PHE A 50 1.85 3.14 11.40
CA PHE A 50 1.82 1.69 11.12
C PHE A 50 1.69 0.83 12.39
N GLU A 51 2.36 1.21 13.48
CA GLU A 51 2.24 0.51 14.78
C GLU A 51 0.87 0.73 15.43
N ASP A 52 0.28 1.92 15.31
CA ASP A 52 -1.07 2.19 15.81
C ASP A 52 -2.11 1.37 15.05
N VAL A 53 -1.98 1.30 13.71
CA VAL A 53 -2.83 0.46 12.85
C VAL A 53 -2.72 -1.00 13.26
N GLU A 54 -1.50 -1.49 13.48
CA GLU A 54 -1.28 -2.85 14.00
C GLU A 54 -2.02 -3.05 15.33
N GLY A 55 -1.86 -2.12 16.27
CA GLY A 55 -2.53 -2.18 17.58
C GLY A 55 -4.04 -2.28 17.46
N VAL A 56 -4.67 -1.47 16.59
CA VAL A 56 -6.11 -1.50 16.33
C VAL A 56 -6.53 -2.84 15.73
N LEU A 57 -5.78 -3.37 14.76
CA LEU A 57 -6.13 -4.65 14.14
C LEU A 57 -5.94 -5.83 15.09
N VAL A 58 -4.91 -5.81 15.92
CA VAL A 58 -4.68 -6.83 16.95
C VAL A 58 -5.76 -6.77 18.03
N GLU A 59 -6.24 -5.58 18.40
CA GLU A 59 -7.39 -5.43 19.30
C GLU A 59 -8.66 -6.09 18.73
N LEU A 60 -8.90 -5.94 17.42
CA LEU A 60 -10.10 -6.48 16.77
C LEU A 60 -10.03 -7.98 16.46
N TYR A 61 -8.87 -8.46 15.98
CA TYR A 61 -8.73 -9.77 15.35
C TYR A 61 -7.54 -10.59 15.89
N GLY A 62 -6.87 -10.11 16.95
CA GLY A 62 -5.71 -10.78 17.53
C GLY A 62 -4.60 -11.00 16.49
N GLN A 63 -4.10 -12.24 16.41
CA GLN A 63 -3.07 -12.63 15.44
C GLN A 63 -3.52 -12.50 13.98
N GLY A 64 -4.83 -12.54 13.70
CA GLY A 64 -5.36 -12.26 12.37
C GLY A 64 -5.10 -10.82 11.95
N GLY A 65 -5.17 -9.87 12.90
CA GLY A 65 -4.85 -8.47 12.66
C GLY A 65 -3.38 -8.24 12.32
N ARG A 66 -2.47 -8.88 13.07
CA ARG A 66 -1.04 -8.86 12.76
C ARG A 66 -0.74 -9.47 11.38
N SER A 67 -1.48 -10.53 11.01
CA SER A 67 -1.34 -11.17 9.68
C SER A 67 -1.72 -10.22 8.53
N VAL A 68 -2.70 -9.34 8.73
CA VAL A 68 -3.05 -8.29 7.75
C VAL A 68 -1.89 -7.31 7.56
N MET A 69 -1.24 -6.91 8.64
CA MET A 69 -0.09 -5.98 8.58
C MET A 69 1.12 -6.62 7.89
N ILE A 70 1.41 -7.89 8.18
CA ILE A 70 2.47 -8.65 7.50
C ILE A 70 2.15 -8.77 6.00
N GLY A 71 0.91 -9.12 5.64
CA GLY A 71 0.47 -9.18 4.24
C GLY A 71 0.61 -7.84 3.52
N THR A 72 0.36 -6.74 4.24
CA THR A 72 0.50 -5.37 3.71
C THR A 72 1.97 -5.05 3.42
N LEU A 73 2.88 -5.35 4.35
CA LEU A 73 4.32 -5.21 4.13
C LEU A 73 4.83 -6.11 3.00
N ALA A 74 4.30 -7.34 2.90
CA ALA A 74 4.64 -8.27 1.83
C ALA A 74 4.29 -7.71 0.46
N LYS A 75 3.07 -7.20 0.29
CA LYS A 75 2.63 -6.54 -0.96
C LYS A 75 3.42 -5.28 -1.25
N LEU A 76 3.72 -4.47 -0.23
CA LEU A 76 4.53 -3.28 -0.41
C LEU A 76 5.96 -3.62 -0.88
N CYS A 77 6.57 -4.62 -0.27
CA CYS A 77 7.86 -5.15 -0.70
C CYS A 77 7.81 -5.66 -2.15
N GLU A 78 6.74 -6.35 -2.53
CA GLU A 78 6.50 -6.78 -3.91
C GLU A 78 6.39 -5.58 -4.88
N GLU A 79 5.64 -4.55 -4.53
CA GLU A 79 5.48 -3.32 -5.34
C GLU A 79 6.80 -2.62 -5.62
N TYR A 80 7.74 -2.65 -4.66
CA TYR A 80 9.05 -2.03 -4.80
C TYR A 80 10.17 -3.00 -5.21
N SER A 81 9.86 -4.28 -5.45
CA SER A 81 10.85 -5.34 -5.73
C SER A 81 11.93 -5.50 -4.64
N ILE A 82 11.54 -5.32 -3.37
CA ILE A 82 12.41 -5.48 -2.20
C ILE A 82 12.06 -6.81 -1.51
N PRO A 83 13.04 -7.57 -0.96
CA PRO A 83 12.73 -8.78 -0.19
C PRO A 83 12.11 -8.46 1.17
N LEU A 84 11.09 -9.22 1.58
CA LEU A 84 10.35 -8.97 2.84
C LEU A 84 11.16 -9.24 4.11
N ASN A 85 12.19 -10.10 4.12
CA ASN A 85 13.11 -10.37 5.25
C ASN A 85 12.55 -10.08 6.66
N LEU A 86 11.54 -10.83 7.10
CA LEU A 86 10.82 -10.59 8.35
C LEU A 86 10.83 -11.87 9.19
N GLY A 87 11.26 -11.76 10.44
CA GLY A 87 11.05 -12.74 11.49
C GLY A 87 9.71 -12.55 12.20
N TYR A 88 9.24 -13.60 12.88
CA TYR A 88 7.94 -13.60 13.56
C TYR A 88 7.82 -12.54 14.67
N SER A 89 8.91 -12.30 15.40
CA SER A 89 8.99 -11.36 16.53
C SER A 89 9.38 -9.94 16.13
N ASP A 90 9.60 -9.67 14.85
CA ASP A 90 10.09 -8.36 14.42
C ASP A 90 9.02 -7.28 14.61
N SER A 91 9.44 -6.07 14.93
CA SER A 91 8.55 -4.90 14.90
C SER A 91 8.21 -4.56 13.45
N LEU A 92 6.91 -4.57 13.14
CA LEU A 92 6.42 -4.22 11.81
C LEU A 92 6.62 -2.72 11.53
N GLY A 93 6.53 -1.87 12.57
CA GLY A 93 6.82 -0.44 12.49
C GLY A 93 8.28 -0.14 12.13
N ASN A 94 9.23 -0.76 12.83
CA ASN A 94 10.65 -0.64 12.50
C ASN A 94 10.93 -1.09 11.07
N ARG A 95 10.30 -2.18 10.64
CA ARG A 95 10.45 -2.67 9.28
C ARG A 95 9.89 -1.69 8.25
N MET A 96 8.72 -1.09 8.52
CA MET A 96 8.14 -0.06 7.66
C MET A 96 9.06 1.17 7.55
N ALA A 97 9.68 1.59 8.65
CA ALA A 97 10.63 2.70 8.67
C ALA A 97 11.87 2.42 7.80
N GLN A 98 12.48 1.24 7.95
CA GLN A 98 13.63 0.81 7.13
C GLN A 98 13.27 0.74 5.64
N LEU A 99 12.09 0.21 5.33
CA LEU A 99 11.62 0.11 3.95
C LEU A 99 11.41 1.51 3.33
N THR A 100 10.81 2.43 4.09
CA THR A 100 10.61 3.82 3.68
C THR A 100 11.94 4.50 3.39
N GLU A 101 12.91 4.38 4.30
CA GLU A 101 14.25 4.92 4.12
C GLU A 101 14.92 4.40 2.85
N ASN A 102 14.88 3.07 2.65
CA ASN A 102 15.46 2.44 1.47
C ASN A 102 14.81 2.92 0.16
N ILE A 103 13.48 2.99 0.11
CA ILE A 103 12.73 3.48 -1.07
C ILE A 103 13.14 4.93 -1.39
N LEU A 104 13.26 5.78 -0.38
CA LEU A 104 13.63 7.18 -0.57
C LEU A 104 15.09 7.32 -1.03
N MET A 105 16.02 6.59 -0.42
CA MET A 105 17.45 6.62 -0.78
C MET A 105 17.68 6.12 -2.21
N GLN A 106 17.06 5.00 -2.58
CA GLN A 106 17.20 4.41 -3.90
C GLN A 106 16.25 5.01 -4.95
N LYS A 107 15.38 5.96 -4.54
CA LYS A 107 14.37 6.61 -5.39
C LYS A 107 13.51 5.60 -6.16
N LEU A 108 13.08 4.55 -5.48
CA LEU A 108 12.31 3.48 -6.11
C LEU A 108 10.89 3.96 -6.42
N ILE A 109 10.37 3.48 -7.55
CA ILE A 109 9.01 3.75 -8.01
C ILE A 109 8.23 2.43 -7.97
N PRO A 110 7.02 2.40 -7.37
CA PRO A 110 6.24 1.17 -7.23
C PRO A 110 5.72 0.68 -8.60
N LYS A 111 5.53 -0.63 -8.73
CA LYS A 111 5.16 -1.29 -9.99
C LYS A 111 3.82 -0.80 -10.55
N HIS A 112 2.79 -0.66 -9.72
CA HIS A 112 1.47 -0.23 -10.18
C HIS A 112 1.52 1.17 -10.83
N PHE A 113 2.31 2.10 -10.27
CA PHE A 113 2.48 3.43 -10.86
C PHE A 113 3.17 3.37 -12.24
N ARG A 114 4.11 2.44 -12.44
CA ARG A 114 4.73 2.22 -13.77
C ARG A 114 3.70 1.72 -14.79
N ARG A 115 2.84 0.78 -14.37
CA ARG A 115 1.79 0.21 -15.23
C ARG A 115 0.77 1.26 -15.66
N ASP A 116 0.39 2.18 -14.77
CA ASP A 116 -0.56 3.25 -15.10
C ASP A 116 0.00 4.21 -16.16
N VAL A 117 1.31 4.51 -16.09
CA VAL A 117 2.00 5.31 -17.12
C VAL A 117 2.06 4.57 -18.45
N ASP A 118 2.41 3.28 -18.44
CA ASP A 118 2.45 2.46 -19.66
C ASP A 118 1.07 2.31 -20.30
N THR A 119 0.02 2.12 -19.51
CA THR A 119 -1.37 1.98 -19.99
C THR A 119 -1.85 3.26 -20.66
N ARG A 120 -1.60 4.42 -20.05
CA ARG A 120 -1.91 5.74 -20.66
C ARG A 120 -1.11 5.96 -21.96
N ALA A 121 0.15 5.56 -21.98
CA ALA A 121 0.98 5.67 -23.19
C ALA A 121 0.54 4.74 -24.33
N ILE A 122 -0.13 3.62 -24.02
CA ILE A 122 -0.71 2.70 -25.01
C ILE A 122 -2.05 3.25 -25.54
N GLU A 123 -2.89 3.82 -24.68
CA GLU A 123 -4.14 4.49 -25.08
C GLU A 123 -3.86 5.66 -26.03
N ASP A 124 -2.86 6.49 -25.74
CA ASP A 124 -2.45 7.60 -26.63
C ASP A 124 -1.96 7.11 -28.00
N LYS A 125 -1.39 5.90 -28.09
CA LYS A 125 -0.91 5.32 -29.36
C LYS A 125 -1.98 4.61 -30.16
N THR A 126 -3.08 4.19 -29.52
CA THR A 126 -4.19 3.46 -30.17
C THR A 126 -5.40 4.34 -30.46
N GLY A 127 -5.47 5.56 -29.90
CA GLY A 127 -6.56 6.52 -30.07
C GLY A 127 -6.57 7.37 -31.35
N SER A 128 -5.70 7.13 -32.35
CA SER A 128 -5.67 7.92 -33.59
C SER A 128 -5.62 7.04 -34.85
N TYR A 129 -6.66 6.23 -35.04
CA TYR A 129 -7.06 5.77 -36.37
C TYR A 129 -8.54 6.12 -36.56
N ALA A 130 -8.80 7.42 -36.71
CA ALA A 130 -10.07 7.90 -37.25
C ALA A 130 -10.22 7.39 -38.69
N GLY A 131 -11.40 6.86 -38.99
CA GLY A 131 -11.73 6.18 -40.22
C GLY A 131 -11.48 7.02 -41.47
N TRP A 132 -10.93 6.36 -42.48
CA TRP A 132 -11.01 6.84 -43.85
C TRP A 132 -12.36 6.38 -44.39
N SER A 133 -13.21 7.36 -44.67
CA SER A 133 -14.36 7.19 -45.55
C SER A 133 -13.88 6.99 -46.98
N ASP A 134 -14.46 6.01 -47.66
CA ASP A 134 -14.94 6.14 -49.04
C ASP A 134 -16.16 5.21 -49.22
#